data_AF-A0A090Q514-F1
#
_entry.id   AF-A0A090Q514-F1
#
_cell.length_a   1.000
_cell.length_b   1.000
_cell.length_c   1.000
_cell.angle_alpha   90.00
_cell.angle_beta   90.00
_cell.angle_gamma   90.00
#
_symmetry.space_group_name_H-M   'P 1'
#
loop_
_entity.id
_entity.type
_entity.pdbx_description
1 polymer ?
#
loop_
_entity_poly.entity_id
_entity_poly.type
_entity_poly.pdbx_seq_one_letter_code
_entity_poly.pdbx_strand_id
1 'polypeptide(L)'
;MKKILFILLVCFVYAFAKAQLPDTLKVKVDSVKTSSPEYYFIDGDSVSAVELDQIMLIQKLKFDHKYERIRYLILKRKTLKVWPYAKLAAERLQELDKRLATLENTRDKKRYVKMVEKYIEEEFTAELKKLTRTEGQILIKLIHRQTGDTAFELIKRLRSGWSAFWFNNTAKIFDISLKEEYKPHMVVDDFYIEDILINAFRQETLDEQESAIPIDYFEGKSTWKAYTEALPANYDSIQLAERAKRIKKYREKKARQRKRKRS
;
A
#
# COMPACT_ATOMS: atom_id res chain seq x y z
N MET A 1 14.05 -2.15 -67.53
CA MET A 1 13.10 -2.97 -66.75
C MET A 1 13.75 -3.94 -65.77
N LYS A 2 14.79 -4.71 -66.15
CA LYS A 2 15.47 -5.68 -65.26
C LYS A 2 16.05 -5.09 -63.96
N LYS A 3 16.59 -3.87 -63.99
CA LYS A 3 17.15 -3.20 -62.80
C LYS A 3 16.08 -2.73 -61.79
N ILE A 4 14.91 -2.34 -62.27
CA ILE A 4 13.77 -1.92 -61.42
C ILE A 4 13.16 -3.14 -60.73
N LEU A 5 13.06 -4.27 -61.44
CA LEU A 5 12.62 -5.54 -60.87
C LEU A 5 13.56 -6.04 -59.77
N PHE A 6 14.87 -5.86 -59.95
CA PHE A 6 15.87 -6.22 -58.94
C PHE A 6 15.76 -5.35 -57.67
N ILE A 7 15.53 -4.04 -57.83
CA ILE A 7 15.34 -3.13 -56.68
C ILE A 7 14.05 -3.48 -55.91
N LEU A 8 12.96 -3.80 -56.62
CA LEU A 8 11.72 -4.25 -55.98
C LEU A 8 11.90 -5.57 -55.22
N LEU A 9 12.68 -6.51 -55.77
CA LEU A 9 12.97 -7.79 -55.13
C LEU A 9 13.82 -7.61 -53.85
N VAL A 10 14.81 -6.70 -53.88
CA VAL A 10 15.63 -6.39 -52.69
C VAL A 10 14.80 -5.68 -51.60
N CYS A 11 13.91 -4.77 -51.97
CA CYS A 11 13.00 -4.13 -51.01
C CYS A 11 12.01 -5.13 -50.39
N PHE A 12 11.53 -6.11 -51.17
CA PHE A 12 10.63 -7.15 -50.68
C PHE A 12 11.33 -8.07 -49.67
N VAL A 13 12.58 -8.46 -49.91
CA VAL A 13 13.37 -9.27 -48.96
C VAL A 13 13.62 -8.51 -47.65
N TYR A 14 13.88 -7.20 -47.71
CA TYR A 14 14.06 -6.38 -46.51
C TYR A 14 12.77 -6.21 -45.69
N ALA A 15 11.61 -6.17 -46.35
CA ALA A 15 10.31 -6.11 -45.68
C ALA A 15 9.97 -7.43 -44.96
N PHE A 16 10.31 -8.58 -45.55
CA PHE A 16 10.10 -9.90 -44.92
C PHE A 16 11.09 -10.19 -43.79
N ALA A 17 12.32 -9.67 -43.85
CA ALA A 17 13.29 -9.83 -42.76
C ALA A 17 12.86 -9.15 -41.44
N LYS A 18 12.06 -8.07 -41.51
CA LYS A 18 11.48 -7.40 -40.34
C LYS A 18 10.22 -8.09 -39.79
N ALA A 19 9.62 -9.00 -40.54
CA ALA A 19 8.39 -9.71 -40.16
C ALA A 19 8.65 -10.98 -39.34
N GLN A 20 9.90 -11.46 -39.30
CA GLN A 20 10.33 -12.56 -38.44
C GLN A 20 10.92 -12.02 -37.13
N LEU A 21 10.19 -11.15 -36.43
CA LEU A 21 10.36 -11.07 -34.99
C LEU A 21 9.62 -12.29 -34.44
N PRO A 22 10.26 -13.22 -33.73
CA PRO A 22 9.49 -14.22 -33.01
C PRO A 22 8.54 -13.44 -32.12
N ASP A 23 7.24 -13.65 -32.30
CA ASP A 23 6.27 -13.43 -31.23
C ASP A 23 6.80 -14.30 -30.10
N THR A 24 7.59 -13.68 -29.23
CA THR A 24 7.84 -14.21 -27.90
C THR A 24 6.46 -14.18 -27.28
N LEU A 25 5.74 -15.28 -27.45
CA LEU A 25 4.73 -15.70 -26.50
C LEU A 25 5.42 -15.44 -25.16
N LYS A 26 4.95 -14.43 -24.43
CA LYS A 26 5.31 -14.25 -23.04
C LYS A 26 4.77 -15.48 -22.35
N VAL A 27 5.51 -16.58 -22.44
CA VAL A 27 5.38 -17.71 -21.53
C VAL A 27 5.49 -17.03 -20.19
N LYS A 28 4.41 -17.07 -19.42
CA LYS A 28 4.41 -16.65 -18.04
C LYS A 28 5.54 -17.47 -17.42
N VAL A 29 6.66 -16.81 -17.14
CA VAL A 29 7.79 -17.46 -16.48
C VAL A 29 7.20 -17.87 -15.14
N ASP A 30 6.97 -19.16 -14.93
CA ASP A 30 6.61 -19.66 -13.61
C ASP A 30 7.65 -19.10 -12.64
N SER A 31 7.21 -18.60 -11.49
CA SER A 31 8.02 -17.79 -10.56
C SER A 31 9.24 -18.51 -9.96
N VAL A 32 9.61 -19.68 -10.48
CA VAL A 32 10.90 -20.32 -10.24
C VAL A 32 11.97 -19.42 -10.83
N LYS A 33 12.50 -18.51 -10.00
CA LYS A 33 13.82 -17.91 -10.23
C LYS A 33 14.74 -19.09 -10.50
N THR A 34 15.30 -19.19 -11.69
CA THR A 34 16.36 -20.15 -12.00
C THR A 34 17.61 -19.73 -11.23
N SER A 35 17.58 -19.88 -9.90
CA SER A 35 18.79 -20.01 -9.11
C SER A 35 19.51 -21.24 -9.66
N SER A 36 20.83 -21.12 -9.88
CA SER A 36 21.69 -22.26 -10.19
C SER A 36 21.32 -23.41 -9.23
N PRO A 37 21.05 -24.63 -9.75
CA PRO A 37 20.58 -25.73 -8.90
C PRO A 37 21.55 -25.89 -7.73
N GLU A 38 21.03 -25.71 -6.51
CA GLU A 38 21.78 -26.07 -5.32
C GLU A 38 21.82 -27.59 -5.25
N TYR A 39 23.02 -28.15 -5.16
CA TYR A 39 23.20 -29.59 -5.04
C TYR A 39 23.49 -29.94 -3.58
N TYR A 40 22.70 -30.85 -3.05
CA TYR A 40 22.95 -31.47 -1.75
C TYR A 40 23.55 -32.85 -1.99
N PHE A 41 24.66 -33.14 -1.32
CA PHE A 41 25.29 -34.47 -1.38
C PHE A 41 24.70 -35.34 -0.28
N ILE A 42 23.96 -36.37 -0.69
CA ILE A 42 23.33 -37.35 0.22
C ILE A 42 23.84 -38.73 -0.22
N ASP A 43 24.46 -39.46 0.70
CA ASP A 43 24.98 -40.81 0.47
C ASP A 43 25.90 -40.97 -0.77
N GLY A 44 26.67 -39.92 -1.09
CA GLY A 44 27.61 -39.92 -2.21
C GLY A 44 26.99 -39.57 -3.56
N ASP A 45 25.69 -39.31 -3.62
CA ASP A 45 24.99 -38.82 -4.81
C ASP A 45 24.66 -37.33 -4.70
N SER A 46 24.74 -36.60 -5.82
CA SER A 46 24.35 -35.19 -5.90
C SER A 46 22.87 -35.06 -6.26
N VAL A 47 22.06 -34.57 -5.33
CA VAL A 47 20.63 -34.32 -5.54
C VAL A 47 20.42 -32.83 -5.78
N SER A 48 19.80 -32.48 -6.91
CA SER A 48 19.39 -31.10 -7.17
C SER A 48 18.20 -30.74 -6.29
N ALA A 49 18.31 -29.67 -5.52
CA ALA A 49 17.20 -29.10 -4.78
C ALA A 49 16.88 -27.70 -5.30
N VAL A 50 15.62 -27.32 -5.15
CA VAL A 50 15.12 -25.97 -5.42
C VAL A 50 14.54 -25.46 -4.12
N GLU A 51 15.10 -24.39 -3.59
CA GLU A 51 14.50 -23.69 -2.47
C GLU A 51 13.27 -22.93 -2.99
N LEU A 52 12.10 -23.27 -2.44
CA LEU A 52 10.85 -22.61 -2.79
C LEU A 52 10.59 -21.48 -1.79
N ASP A 53 10.15 -20.34 -2.30
CA ASP A 53 9.70 -19.24 -1.46
C ASP A 53 8.56 -19.73 -0.54
N GLN A 54 8.61 -19.35 0.73
CA GLN A 54 7.58 -19.72 1.70
C GLN A 54 6.24 -19.07 1.32
N ILE A 55 5.22 -19.89 1.05
CA ILE A 55 3.88 -19.41 0.68
C ILE A 55 2.96 -19.43 1.90
N MET A 56 2.40 -18.27 2.27
CA MET A 56 1.36 -18.19 3.30
C MET A 56 0.00 -18.66 2.78
N LEU A 57 -0.52 -19.75 3.34
CA LEU A 57 -1.87 -20.26 3.04
C LEU A 57 -2.95 -19.51 3.82
N ILE A 58 -3.41 -18.39 3.25
CA ILE A 58 -4.41 -17.53 3.88
C ILE A 58 -5.82 -17.83 3.36
N GLN A 59 -6.67 -18.29 4.27
CA GLN A 59 -8.11 -18.46 4.03
C GLN A 59 -8.84 -17.12 4.12
N LYS A 60 -9.86 -16.93 3.28
CA LYS A 60 -10.74 -15.75 3.33
C LYS A 60 -11.44 -15.66 4.69
N LEU A 61 -11.48 -14.46 5.27
CA LEU A 61 -12.24 -14.20 6.49
C LEU A 61 -13.73 -14.49 6.30
N LYS A 62 -14.32 -15.18 7.27
CA LYS A 62 -15.77 -15.39 7.39
C LYS A 62 -16.29 -14.51 8.51
N PHE A 63 -17.37 -13.79 8.27
CA PHE A 63 -17.95 -12.86 9.22
C PHE A 63 -19.31 -13.34 9.67
N ASP A 64 -19.46 -13.61 10.96
CA ASP A 64 -20.76 -13.95 11.56
C ASP A 64 -21.65 -12.71 11.70
N HIS A 65 -21.02 -11.57 11.99
CA HIS A 65 -21.69 -10.28 12.13
C HIS A 65 -21.70 -9.48 10.82
N LYS A 66 -22.90 -9.05 10.42
CA LYS A 66 -23.12 -8.25 9.21
C LYS A 66 -22.40 -6.91 9.28
N TYR A 67 -22.37 -6.27 10.46
CA TYR A 67 -21.73 -4.97 10.61
C TYR A 67 -20.21 -5.07 10.40
N GLU A 68 -19.56 -6.09 10.94
CA GLU A 68 -18.12 -6.34 10.75
C GLU A 68 -17.79 -6.59 9.29
N ARG A 69 -18.62 -7.37 8.57
CA ARG A 69 -18.46 -7.53 7.11
C ARG A 69 -18.51 -6.19 6.38
N ILE A 70 -19.44 -5.30 6.74
CA ILE A 70 -19.51 -3.99 6.09
C ILE A 70 -18.31 -3.12 6.47
N ARG A 71 -17.86 -3.17 7.72
CA ARG A 71 -16.66 -2.47 8.20
C ARG A 71 -15.43 -2.89 7.41
N TYR A 72 -15.20 -4.19 7.28
CA TYR A 72 -14.13 -4.76 6.46
C TYR A 72 -14.20 -4.29 5.01
N LEU A 73 -15.38 -4.32 4.36
CA LEU A 73 -15.53 -3.87 2.97
C LEU A 73 -15.26 -2.36 2.79
N ILE A 74 -15.60 -1.54 3.79
CA ILE A 74 -15.27 -0.11 3.78
C ILE A 74 -13.76 0.08 3.90
N LEU A 75 -13.11 -0.62 4.84
CA LEU A 75 -11.67 -0.61 5.01
C LEU A 75 -10.97 -1.09 3.74
N LYS A 76 -11.47 -2.16 3.09
CA LYS A 76 -10.94 -2.67 1.84
C LYS A 76 -10.87 -1.60 0.77
N ARG A 77 -11.98 -0.92 0.50
CA ARG A 77 -12.01 0.17 -0.48
C ARG A 77 -11.02 1.28 -0.14
N LYS A 78 -10.91 1.66 1.13
CA LYS A 78 -10.04 2.75 1.59
C LYS A 78 -8.57 2.36 1.52
N THR A 79 -8.22 1.16 1.97
CA THR A 79 -6.87 0.61 1.96
C THR A 79 -6.34 0.51 0.53
N LEU A 80 -7.12 -0.08 -0.39
CA LEU A 80 -6.74 -0.16 -1.80
C LEU A 80 -6.53 1.21 -2.44
N LYS A 81 -7.36 2.20 -2.07
CA LYS A 81 -7.20 3.59 -2.55
C LYS A 81 -5.93 4.24 -1.97
N VAL A 82 -5.60 3.97 -0.72
CA VAL A 82 -4.54 4.67 0.02
C VAL A 82 -3.17 4.04 -0.20
N TRP A 83 -3.10 2.72 -0.41
CA TRP A 83 -1.85 1.97 -0.51
C TRP A 83 -0.81 2.57 -1.48
N PRO A 84 -1.16 2.94 -2.73
CA PRO A 84 -0.17 3.49 -3.67
C PRO A 84 0.55 4.73 -3.12
N TYR A 85 -0.16 5.57 -2.36
CA TYR A 85 0.44 6.75 -1.74
C TYR A 85 1.37 6.38 -0.58
N ALA A 86 1.01 5.38 0.22
CA ALA A 86 1.82 4.91 1.34
C ALA A 86 3.14 4.28 0.83
N LYS A 87 3.05 3.43 -0.19
CA LYS A 87 4.20 2.80 -0.84
C LYS A 87 5.16 3.85 -1.39
N LEU A 88 4.65 4.78 -2.20
CA LEU A 88 5.47 5.82 -2.80
C LEU A 88 6.12 6.71 -1.73
N ALA A 89 5.39 7.08 -0.67
CA ALA A 89 5.96 7.85 0.43
C ALA A 89 7.11 7.10 1.13
N ALA A 90 6.94 5.80 1.37
CA ALA A 90 7.98 4.97 1.98
C ALA A 90 9.22 4.84 1.09
N GLU A 91 9.05 4.63 -0.21
CA GLU A 91 10.16 4.59 -1.18
C GLU A 91 10.93 5.92 -1.19
N ARG A 92 10.23 7.06 -1.17
CA ARG A 92 10.88 8.39 -1.09
C ARG A 92 11.64 8.60 0.21
N LEU A 93 11.12 8.11 1.33
CA LEU A 93 11.82 8.16 2.61
C LEU A 93 13.08 7.28 2.62
N GLN A 94 13.00 6.08 2.05
CA GLN A 94 14.16 5.21 1.90
C GLN A 94 15.23 5.82 0.98
N GLU A 95 14.83 6.42 -0.15
CA GLU A 95 15.74 7.13 -1.05
C GLU A 95 16.40 8.32 -0.36
N LEU A 96 15.61 9.09 0.41
CA LEU A 96 16.10 10.18 1.23
C LEU A 96 17.15 9.70 2.24
N ASP A 97 16.86 8.66 3.00
CA ASP A 97 17.77 8.12 4.01
C ASP A 97 19.08 7.61 3.39
N LYS A 98 18.99 6.89 2.25
CA LYS A 98 20.16 6.48 1.46
C LYS A 98 21.01 7.68 1.05
N ARG A 99 20.38 8.74 0.54
CA ARG A 99 21.13 9.92 0.08
C ARG A 99 21.72 10.70 1.24
N LEU A 100 21.01 10.86 2.35
CA LEU A 100 21.51 11.52 3.55
C LEU A 100 22.72 10.80 4.16
N ALA A 101 22.77 9.47 4.06
CA ALA A 101 23.93 8.69 4.49
C ALA A 101 25.21 9.01 3.69
N THR A 102 25.08 9.37 2.40
CA THR A 102 26.23 9.73 1.55
C THR A 102 26.76 11.15 1.75
N LEU A 103 26.01 12.00 2.46
CA LEU A 103 26.41 13.39 2.68
C LEU A 103 27.23 13.52 3.96
N GLU A 104 28.36 14.21 3.89
CA GLU A 104 29.21 14.45 5.07
C GLU A 104 28.75 15.70 5.83
N ASN A 105 28.47 16.79 5.10
CA ASN A 105 28.17 18.09 5.67
C ASN A 105 26.70 18.24 6.09
N THR A 106 26.48 18.77 7.30
CA THR A 106 25.16 19.11 7.83
C THR A 106 24.40 20.12 6.97
N ARG A 107 25.09 21.05 6.28
CA ARG A 107 24.46 22.04 5.41
C ARG A 107 23.83 21.38 4.17
N ASP A 108 24.52 20.41 3.59
CA ASP A 108 24.05 19.71 2.40
C ASP A 108 22.91 18.76 2.74
N LYS A 109 22.99 18.08 3.89
CA LYS A 109 21.87 17.30 4.45
C LYS A 109 20.61 18.16 4.57
N LYS A 110 20.72 19.35 5.19
CA LYS A 110 19.59 20.29 5.33
C LYS A 110 19.05 20.75 3.97
N ARG A 111 19.92 21.04 3.00
CA ARG A 111 19.49 21.46 1.65
C ARG A 111 18.74 20.34 0.94
N TYR A 112 19.24 19.11 1.04
CA TYR A 112 18.63 17.95 0.41
C TYR A 112 17.28 17.59 1.04
N VAL A 113 17.18 17.57 2.37
CA VAL A 113 15.90 17.38 3.08
C VAL A 113 14.86 18.39 2.59
N LYS A 114 15.21 19.69 2.50
CA LYS A 114 14.30 20.74 2.01
C LYS A 114 13.86 20.54 0.57
N MET A 115 14.74 20.02 -0.29
CA MET A 115 14.41 19.73 -1.68
C MET A 115 13.38 18.58 -1.78
N VAL A 116 13.63 17.49 -1.06
CA VAL A 116 12.72 16.33 -1.01
C VAL A 116 11.40 16.73 -0.37
N GLU A 117 11.42 17.55 0.69
CA GLU A 117 10.24 18.14 1.29
C GLU A 117 9.40 18.89 0.28
N LYS A 118 9.98 19.85 -0.45
CA LYS A 118 9.27 20.63 -1.47
C LYS A 118 8.65 19.74 -2.55
N TYR A 119 9.40 18.75 -3.02
CA TYR A 119 8.90 17.77 -3.99
C TYR A 119 7.70 17.00 -3.44
N ILE A 120 7.79 16.50 -2.20
CA ILE A 120 6.67 15.81 -1.57
C ILE A 120 5.48 16.75 -1.39
N GLU A 121 5.71 18.01 -0.95
CA GLU A 121 4.66 19.05 -0.90
C GLU A 121 3.91 19.17 -2.22
N GLU A 122 4.64 19.36 -3.31
CA GLU A 122 4.08 19.61 -4.64
C GLU A 122 3.34 18.40 -5.20
N GLU A 123 3.93 17.21 -5.08
CA GLU A 123 3.34 15.96 -5.61
C GLU A 123 2.13 15.49 -4.80
N PHE A 124 2.20 15.56 -3.46
CA PHE A 124 1.22 14.89 -2.60
C PHE A 124 0.18 15.83 -2.01
N THR A 125 0.38 17.15 -1.94
CA THR A 125 -0.58 18.03 -1.22
C THR A 125 -1.98 17.96 -1.84
N ALA A 126 -2.07 17.95 -3.17
CA ALA A 126 -3.35 17.87 -3.86
C ALA A 126 -4.05 16.52 -3.61
N GLU A 127 -3.30 15.42 -3.62
CA GLU A 127 -3.80 14.07 -3.40
C GLU A 127 -4.21 13.85 -1.94
N LEU A 128 -3.40 14.28 -0.98
CA LEU A 128 -3.70 14.18 0.45
C LEU A 128 -4.91 15.03 0.84
N LYS A 129 -5.13 16.19 0.20
CA LYS A 129 -6.36 16.98 0.37
C LYS A 129 -7.62 16.27 -0.12
N LYS A 130 -7.52 15.31 -1.05
CA LYS A 130 -8.65 14.51 -1.55
C LYS A 130 -8.99 13.33 -0.63
N LEU A 131 -8.12 12.99 0.31
CA LEU A 131 -8.37 11.90 1.25
C LEU A 131 -9.40 12.31 2.30
N THR A 132 -10.31 11.39 2.62
CA THR A 132 -11.19 11.56 3.77
C THR A 132 -10.41 11.36 5.07
N ARG A 133 -10.95 11.85 6.19
CA ARG A 133 -10.31 11.72 7.51
C ARG A 133 -9.81 10.30 7.82
N THR A 134 -10.65 9.30 7.59
CA THR A 134 -10.31 7.88 7.83
C THR A 134 -9.33 7.31 6.81
N GLU A 135 -9.28 7.85 5.60
CA GLU A 135 -8.24 7.48 4.63
C GLU A 135 -6.87 8.03 5.04
N GLY A 136 -6.82 9.26 5.60
CA GLY A 136 -5.61 9.79 6.21
C GLY A 136 -5.10 8.97 7.40
N GLN A 137 -6.01 8.42 8.22
CA GLN A 137 -5.65 7.51 9.32
C GLN A 137 -4.98 6.24 8.80
N ILE A 138 -5.59 5.61 7.79
CA ILE A 138 -5.01 4.44 7.15
C ILE A 138 -3.63 4.78 6.55
N LEU A 139 -3.49 5.94 5.90
CA LEU A 139 -2.21 6.34 5.32
C LEU A 139 -1.10 6.42 6.36
N ILE A 140 -1.34 7.10 7.49
CA ILE A 140 -0.34 7.25 8.56
C ILE A 140 0.08 5.88 9.11
N LYS A 141 -0.89 4.98 9.31
CA LYS A 141 -0.62 3.62 9.75
C LYS A 141 0.17 2.80 8.74
N LEU A 142 -0.16 2.92 7.44
CA LEU A 142 0.57 2.24 6.38
C LEU A 142 2.00 2.78 6.22
N ILE A 143 2.22 4.08 6.43
CA ILE A 143 3.58 4.65 6.48
C ILE A 143 4.37 3.96 7.60
N HIS A 144 3.82 3.92 8.82
CA HIS A 144 4.47 3.21 9.94
C HIS A 144 4.75 1.73 9.61
N ARG A 145 3.81 1.04 8.92
CA ARG A 145 4.03 -0.34 8.43
C ARG A 145 5.26 -0.45 7.52
N GLN A 146 5.48 0.51 6.62
CA GLN A 146 6.57 0.47 5.63
C GLN A 146 7.90 1.03 6.15
N THR A 147 7.88 1.96 7.11
CA THR A 147 9.08 2.68 7.54
C THR A 147 9.51 2.30 8.95
N GLY A 148 8.65 1.68 9.76
CA GLY A 148 8.89 1.44 11.18
C GLY A 148 8.79 2.69 12.07
N ASP A 149 8.99 3.87 11.49
CA ASP A 149 8.82 5.15 12.17
C ASP A 149 7.36 5.63 12.14
N THR A 150 6.88 6.18 13.26
CA THR A 150 5.60 6.91 13.28
C THR A 150 5.69 8.18 12.44
N ALA A 151 4.56 8.67 11.93
CA ALA A 151 4.54 9.96 11.22
C ALA A 151 5.12 11.09 12.08
N PHE A 152 4.91 11.05 13.40
CA PHE A 152 5.50 11.98 14.35
C PHE A 152 7.04 11.90 14.38
N GLU A 153 7.62 10.70 14.38
CA GLU A 153 9.07 10.49 14.38
C GLU A 153 9.72 10.93 13.08
N LEU A 154 9.10 10.60 11.94
CA LEU A 154 9.52 11.06 10.62
C LEU A 154 9.59 12.60 10.58
N ILE A 155 8.56 13.28 11.09
CA ILE A 155 8.54 14.74 11.21
C ILE A 155 9.67 15.26 12.11
N LYS A 156 9.89 14.61 13.26
CA LYS A 156 10.90 15.03 14.25
C LYS A 156 12.32 14.85 13.71
N ARG A 157 12.59 13.76 12.98
CA ARG A 157 13.92 13.45 12.40
C ARG A 157 14.29 14.40 11.27
N LEU A 158 13.34 14.77 10.42
CA LEU A 158 13.57 15.61 9.23
C LEU A 158 13.68 17.13 9.54
N ARG A 159 14.13 17.50 10.75
CA ARG A 159 14.04 18.86 11.33
C ARG A 159 14.68 19.98 10.47
N SER A 160 13.87 20.71 9.71
CA SER A 160 13.65 22.19 9.74
C SER A 160 12.98 22.68 8.44
N GLY A 161 11.64 22.61 8.42
CA GLY A 161 10.76 22.99 7.30
C GLY A 161 9.48 22.17 7.33
N TRP A 162 9.67 20.85 7.41
CA TRP A 162 8.66 19.78 7.34
C TRP A 162 7.42 19.95 8.24
N SER A 163 7.52 20.75 9.29
CA SER A 163 6.75 20.56 10.52
C SER A 163 5.67 21.59 10.82
N ALA A 164 5.43 22.61 10.00
CA ALA A 164 4.41 23.62 10.31
C ALA A 164 3.32 23.77 9.27
N PHE A 165 3.62 23.70 7.96
CA PHE A 165 2.62 23.99 6.93
C PHE A 165 1.81 22.75 6.53
N TRP A 166 2.48 21.65 6.19
CA TRP A 166 1.84 20.36 5.92
C TRP A 166 0.86 19.93 7.02
N PHE A 167 1.32 20.01 8.27
CA PHE A 167 0.61 19.39 9.39
C PHE A 167 -0.24 20.34 10.23
N ASN A 168 -0.08 21.67 10.24
CA ASN A 168 -1.08 22.53 10.93
C ASN A 168 -2.44 22.52 10.22
N ASN A 169 -2.45 22.42 8.89
CA ASN A 169 -3.69 22.28 8.13
C ASN A 169 -4.19 20.82 8.16
N THR A 170 -3.31 19.84 8.00
CA THR A 170 -3.69 18.41 8.02
C THR A 170 -4.07 17.96 9.45
N ALA A 171 -3.26 18.14 10.48
CA ALA A 171 -3.59 17.72 11.85
C ALA A 171 -4.89 18.34 12.40
N LYS A 172 -5.23 19.59 12.03
CA LYS A 172 -6.54 20.19 12.37
C LYS A 172 -7.72 19.57 11.60
N ILE A 173 -7.51 19.16 10.34
CA ILE A 173 -8.53 18.47 9.52
C ILE A 173 -8.74 17.03 9.99
N PHE A 174 -7.67 16.44 10.50
CA PHE A 174 -7.58 15.00 10.69
C PHE A 174 -7.71 14.57 12.15
N ASP A 175 -7.36 15.37 13.17
CA ASP A 175 -7.35 14.97 14.61
C ASP A 175 -7.01 13.46 14.76
N ILE A 176 -5.93 13.12 14.06
CA ILE A 176 -5.28 11.81 14.00
C ILE A 176 -4.10 11.92 14.93
N SER A 177 -3.91 10.92 15.78
CA SER A 177 -2.65 10.79 16.49
C SER A 177 -1.58 10.43 15.47
N LEU A 178 -0.72 11.40 15.09
CA LEU A 178 0.48 11.16 14.27
C LEU A 178 1.46 10.17 14.93
N LYS A 179 1.20 9.81 16.18
CA LYS A 179 1.92 8.85 17.00
C LYS A 179 1.27 7.46 16.99
N GLU A 180 0.18 7.26 16.24
CA GLU A 180 -0.43 5.94 16.11
C GLU A 180 0.51 5.01 15.34
N GLU A 181 0.79 3.88 15.98
CA GLU A 181 1.52 2.77 15.41
C GLU A 181 0.55 1.81 14.71
N TYR A 182 1.07 1.08 13.74
CA TYR A 182 0.36 0.00 13.07
C TYR A 182 0.50 -1.30 13.86
N LYS A 183 -0.61 -1.80 14.42
CA LYS A 183 -0.62 -2.94 15.35
C LYS A 183 -1.63 -4.00 14.94
N PRO A 184 -1.39 -4.76 13.85
CA PRO A 184 -2.32 -5.77 13.37
C PRO A 184 -2.57 -6.92 14.35
N HIS A 185 -1.67 -7.15 15.32
CA HIS A 185 -1.85 -8.18 16.36
C HIS A 185 -2.74 -7.74 17.54
N MET A 186 -2.92 -6.43 17.75
CA MET A 186 -3.72 -5.88 18.87
C MET A 186 -4.99 -5.15 18.41
N VAL A 187 -4.95 -4.52 17.24
CA VAL A 187 -6.00 -3.63 16.75
C VAL A 187 -6.71 -4.30 15.57
N VAL A 188 -7.99 -4.59 15.74
CA VAL A 188 -8.83 -5.28 14.74
C VAL A 188 -8.87 -4.57 13.39
N ASP A 189 -8.94 -3.24 13.38
CA ASP A 189 -8.90 -2.48 12.11
C ASP A 189 -7.56 -2.62 11.40
N ASP A 190 -6.46 -2.71 12.15
CA ASP A 190 -5.12 -2.88 11.59
C ASP A 190 -4.95 -4.30 11.05
N PHE A 191 -5.49 -5.29 11.75
CA PHE A 191 -5.59 -6.67 11.27
C PHE A 191 -6.37 -6.74 9.95
N TYR A 192 -7.53 -6.07 9.87
CA TYR A 192 -8.30 -6.02 8.64
C TYR A 192 -7.52 -5.40 7.49
N ILE A 193 -6.81 -4.30 7.73
CA ILE A 193 -5.94 -3.67 6.74
C ILE A 193 -4.86 -4.67 6.29
N GLU A 194 -4.25 -5.41 7.20
CA GLU A 194 -3.18 -6.37 6.87
C GLU A 194 -3.72 -7.52 6.02
N ASP A 195 -4.86 -8.10 6.42
CA ASP A 195 -5.54 -9.13 5.64
C ASP A 195 -5.91 -8.63 4.24
N ILE A 196 -6.37 -7.38 4.11
CA ILE A 196 -6.67 -6.77 2.82
C ILE A 196 -5.42 -6.66 1.96
N LEU A 197 -4.30 -6.18 2.52
CA LEU A 197 -3.04 -6.02 1.81
C LEU A 197 -2.51 -7.36 1.30
N ILE A 198 -2.39 -8.36 2.18
CA ILE A 198 -1.88 -9.67 1.78
C ILE A 198 -2.75 -10.31 0.70
N ASN A 199 -4.08 -10.20 0.83
CA ASN A 199 -4.98 -10.68 -0.21
C ASN A 199 -4.85 -9.92 -1.53
N ALA A 200 -4.54 -8.63 -1.48
CA ALA A 200 -4.37 -7.78 -2.65
C ALA A 200 -3.03 -8.03 -3.38
N PHE A 201 -1.95 -8.24 -2.62
CA PHE A 201 -0.63 -8.64 -3.15
C PHE A 201 -0.71 -10.02 -3.80
N ARG A 202 -1.33 -11.00 -3.13
CA ARG A 202 -1.56 -12.34 -3.70
C ARG A 202 -2.37 -12.32 -4.99
N GLN A 203 -3.27 -11.36 -5.14
CA GLN A 203 -4.08 -11.18 -6.35
C GLN A 203 -3.39 -10.30 -7.40
N GLU A 204 -2.16 -9.83 -7.14
CA GLU A 204 -1.41 -8.90 -8.00
C GLU A 204 -2.21 -7.62 -8.32
N THR A 205 -3.13 -7.23 -7.42
CA THR A 205 -3.96 -6.03 -7.58
C THR A 205 -3.28 -4.77 -7.05
N LEU A 206 -2.30 -4.95 -6.17
CA LEU A 206 -1.43 -3.91 -5.64
C LEU A 206 0.00 -4.38 -5.75
N ASP A 207 0.91 -3.45 -6.02
CA ASP A 207 2.33 -3.74 -5.95
C ASP A 207 2.74 -3.96 -4.49
N GLU A 208 3.34 -5.10 -4.23
CA GLU A 208 3.82 -5.48 -2.91
C GLU A 208 5.02 -4.62 -2.47
N GLN A 209 5.09 -4.39 -1.16
CA GLN A 209 6.24 -3.82 -0.48
C GLN A 209 6.35 -4.50 0.89
N GLU A 210 7.53 -5.01 1.19
CA GLU A 210 7.83 -5.66 2.47
C GLU A 210 7.66 -4.66 3.62
N SER A 211 7.04 -5.13 4.71
CA SER A 211 6.88 -4.32 5.90
C SER A 211 8.23 -4.15 6.60
N ALA A 212 8.52 -2.94 7.07
CA ALA A 212 9.72 -2.71 7.90
C ALA A 212 9.57 -3.28 9.33
N ILE A 213 8.33 -3.49 9.78
CA ILE A 213 8.04 -4.10 11.08
C ILE A 213 7.69 -5.58 10.90
N PRO A 214 8.11 -6.48 11.81
CA PRO A 214 7.68 -7.87 11.77
C PRO A 214 6.19 -7.96 12.07
N ILE A 215 5.45 -8.69 11.23
CA ILE A 215 4.01 -8.87 11.36
C ILE A 215 3.71 -10.37 11.39
N ASP A 216 3.23 -10.86 12.53
CA ASP A 216 2.63 -12.20 12.61
C ASP A 216 1.14 -12.12 12.26
N TYR A 217 0.82 -12.55 11.03
CA TYR A 217 -0.56 -12.60 10.56
C TYR A 217 -1.43 -13.57 11.37
N PHE A 218 -0.88 -14.70 11.81
CA PHE A 218 -1.64 -15.73 12.52
C PHE A 218 -1.95 -15.32 13.95
N GLU A 219 -1.03 -14.64 14.61
CA GLU A 219 -1.28 -14.00 15.90
C GLU A 219 -2.43 -12.99 15.76
N GLY A 220 -2.35 -12.06 14.80
CA GLY A 220 -3.43 -11.09 14.57
C GLY A 220 -4.76 -11.74 14.22
N LYS A 221 -4.75 -12.84 13.47
CA LYS A 221 -5.96 -13.62 13.17
C LYS A 221 -6.56 -14.26 14.41
N SER A 222 -5.73 -14.73 15.34
CA SER A 222 -6.19 -15.29 16.61
C SER A 222 -6.85 -14.23 17.49
N THR A 223 -6.25 -13.03 17.60
CA THR A 223 -6.82 -11.89 18.32
C THR A 223 -8.14 -11.43 17.69
N TRP A 224 -8.19 -11.36 16.36
CA TRP A 224 -9.43 -11.04 15.65
C TRP A 224 -10.54 -12.06 15.90
N LYS A 225 -10.19 -13.35 15.95
CA LYS A 225 -11.16 -14.42 16.26
C LYS A 225 -11.70 -14.25 17.68
N ALA A 226 -10.82 -14.08 18.66
CA ALA A 226 -11.22 -13.83 20.05
C ALA A 226 -12.08 -12.57 20.19
N TYR A 227 -11.72 -11.49 19.49
CA TYR A 227 -12.54 -10.28 19.41
C TYR A 227 -13.95 -10.56 18.87
N THR A 228 -14.05 -11.33 17.78
CA THR A 228 -15.32 -11.65 17.13
C THR A 228 -16.20 -12.52 18.01
N GLU A 229 -15.60 -13.51 18.68
CA GLU A 229 -16.30 -14.39 19.64
C GLU A 229 -16.80 -13.62 20.88
N ALA A 230 -16.11 -12.55 21.28
CA ALA A 230 -16.50 -11.69 22.39
C ALA A 230 -17.61 -10.66 22.04
N LEU A 231 -18.06 -10.58 20.77
CA LEU A 231 -19.11 -9.64 20.38
C LEU A 231 -20.47 -10.05 20.96
N PRO A 232 -21.27 -9.10 21.45
CA PRO A 232 -22.58 -9.41 22.01
C PRO A 232 -23.56 -9.84 20.92
N ALA A 233 -24.55 -10.68 21.26
CA ALA A 233 -25.54 -11.18 20.30
C ALA A 233 -26.33 -10.05 19.58
N ASN A 234 -26.53 -8.91 20.24
CA ASN A 234 -27.20 -7.73 19.68
C ASN A 234 -26.24 -6.73 19.01
N TYR A 235 -24.97 -7.10 18.78
CA TYR A 235 -23.96 -6.23 18.20
C TYR A 235 -24.41 -5.59 16.87
N ASP A 236 -24.90 -6.42 15.94
CA ASP A 236 -25.32 -5.97 14.62
C ASP A 236 -26.48 -4.96 14.70
N SER A 237 -27.49 -5.24 15.54
CA SER A 237 -28.66 -4.37 15.65
C SER A 237 -28.28 -3.01 16.23
N ILE A 238 -27.42 -2.97 17.25
CA ILE A 238 -26.90 -1.74 17.84
C ILE A 238 -26.12 -0.93 16.80
N GLN A 239 -25.11 -1.53 16.19
CA GLN A 239 -24.18 -0.82 15.30
C GLN A 239 -24.85 -0.35 14.00
N LEU A 240 -25.75 -1.16 13.44
CA LEU A 240 -26.51 -0.78 12.25
C LEU A 240 -27.50 0.36 12.55
N ALA A 241 -28.16 0.36 13.71
CA ALA A 241 -29.04 1.44 14.13
C ALA A 241 -28.26 2.75 14.32
N GLU A 242 -27.11 2.72 15.00
CA GLU A 242 -26.24 3.88 15.15
C GLU A 242 -25.77 4.43 13.81
N ARG A 243 -25.34 3.55 12.91
CA ARG A 243 -24.93 3.94 11.56
C ARG A 243 -26.07 4.60 10.80
N ALA A 244 -27.29 4.07 10.88
CA ALA A 244 -28.46 4.68 10.25
C ALA A 244 -28.73 6.08 10.81
N LYS A 245 -28.63 6.28 12.13
CA LYS A 245 -28.74 7.59 12.77
C LYS A 245 -27.68 8.57 12.26
N ARG A 246 -26.41 8.15 12.17
CA ARG A 246 -25.31 8.98 11.62
C ARG A 246 -25.58 9.40 10.17
N ILE A 247 -26.03 8.46 9.32
CA ILE A 247 -26.35 8.73 7.92
C ILE A 247 -27.51 9.73 7.81
N LYS A 248 -28.58 9.55 8.60
CA LYS A 248 -29.73 10.47 8.63
C LYS A 248 -29.29 11.89 9.01
N LYS A 249 -28.53 12.04 10.11
CA LYS A 249 -28.00 13.33 10.56
C LYS A 249 -27.14 14.02 9.49
N TYR A 250 -26.28 13.25 8.81
CA TYR A 250 -25.46 13.79 7.71
C TYR A 250 -26.30 14.27 6.53
N ARG A 251 -27.30 13.48 6.10
CA ARG A 251 -28.21 13.84 5.01
C ARG A 251 -28.99 15.11 5.32
N GLU A 252 -29.53 15.24 6.53
CA GLU A 252 -30.23 16.44 6.98
C GLU A 252 -29.33 17.68 7.00
N LYS A 253 -28.10 17.57 7.54
CA LYS A 253 -27.12 18.66 7.53
C LYS A 253 -26.80 19.12 6.11
N LYS A 254 -26.55 18.18 5.19
CA LYS A 254 -26.30 18.48 3.77
C LYS A 254 -27.51 19.12 3.09
N ALA A 255 -28.72 18.67 3.40
CA ALA A 255 -29.95 19.27 2.87
C ALA A 255 -30.11 20.74 3.34
N ARG A 256 -29.87 21.02 4.63
CA ARG A 256 -29.86 22.39 5.17
C ARG A 256 -28.81 23.28 4.49
N GLN A 257 -27.60 22.77 4.28
CA GLN A 257 -26.53 23.49 3.58
C GLN A 257 -26.91 23.79 2.12
N ARG A 258 -27.58 22.86 1.42
CA ARG A 258 -28.06 23.07 0.05
C ARG A 258 -29.16 24.13 -0.01
N LYS A 259 -30.08 24.15 0.96
CA LYS A 259 -31.12 25.18 1.05
C LYS A 259 -30.51 26.57 1.24
N ARG A 260 -29.57 26.72 2.18
CA ARG A 260 -28.85 27.98 2.44
C ARG A 260 -28.03 28.51 1.26
N LYS A 261 -27.57 27.65 0.35
CA LYS A 261 -26.84 28.06 -0.85
C LYS A 261 -27.76 28.47 -2.01
N ARG A 262 -29.06 28.18 -1.91
CA ARG A 262 -30.07 28.51 -2.93
C ARG A 262 -30.88 29.76 -2.57
N SER A 263 -30.88 30.16 -1.30
CA SER A 263 -31.35 31.46 -0.80
C SER A 263 -30.25 32.49 -0.90
#